data_AF-A0A6N6KH65-F1
#
_entry.id   AF-A0A6N6KH65-F1
#
_cell.length_a   1.000
_cell.length_b   1.000
_cell.length_c   1.000
_cell.angle_alpha   90.00
_cell.angle_beta   90.00
_cell.angle_gamma   90.00
#
_symmetry.space_group_name_H-M   'P 1'
#
loop_
_entity.id
_entity.type
_entity.pdbx_description
1 polymer ?
#
loop_
_entity_poly.entity_id
_entity_poly.type
_entity_poly.pdbx_seq_one_letter_code
_entity_poly.pdbx_strand_id
1 'polypeptide(L)'
;MKFLKYFSLIILAVFLTTACSEETFEEINVDPTQLSEVDMQLMLPEIQSQFSFNKGATPGRMAGIIMQQYEGFDAQQVQYTTYIIGQDAFNNYWRFAMYTGVLRSCKVLMDKAAEEGATFYSGVAKVIMASEYGLLTSFFGDIPYSQALLGTENLKPAYDKQEDVYKGVQAMLDDAISDLGSGTGYAGGDLIFDGDADAWTKTAYALKARYQMHLQKREGNAASTVLTLLGSAFTSLDEQPNFTFGTGIGIDNWSLDQFGVERPQTLIMGQYFVDLMMDDPRRDLFMYTDGTTWFYHEVGNSGLVYAQSAATIPMISYVEVNFLE
;
A
#
# COMPACT_ATOMS: atom_id res chain seq x y z
N MET A 1 70.58 -13.95 -20.67
CA MET A 1 69.88 -13.35 -19.51
C MET A 1 68.87 -12.26 -19.88
N LYS A 2 69.14 -11.34 -20.83
CA LYS A 2 68.16 -10.32 -21.24
C LYS A 2 66.92 -10.91 -21.94
N PHE A 3 67.10 -11.92 -22.80
CA PHE A 3 66.00 -12.58 -23.52
C PHE A 3 64.99 -13.31 -22.61
N LEU A 4 65.47 -13.99 -21.55
CA LEU A 4 64.59 -14.61 -20.56
C LEU A 4 63.77 -13.59 -19.76
N LYS A 5 64.33 -12.40 -19.47
CA LYS A 5 63.57 -11.34 -18.77
C LYS A 5 62.41 -10.82 -19.61
N TYR A 6 62.60 -10.61 -20.92
CA TYR A 6 61.52 -10.19 -21.81
C TYR A 6 60.48 -11.31 -22.03
N PHE A 7 60.90 -12.57 -22.09
CA PHE A 7 60.00 -13.71 -22.20
C PHE A 7 59.13 -13.88 -20.95
N SER A 8 59.70 -13.73 -19.75
CA SER A 8 58.93 -13.74 -18.49
C SER A 8 57.96 -12.56 -18.36
N LEU A 9 58.32 -11.38 -18.88
CA LEU A 9 57.43 -10.21 -18.92
C LEU A 9 56.25 -10.39 -19.89
N ILE A 10 56.47 -11.03 -21.03
CA ILE A 10 55.41 -11.33 -22.01
C ILE A 10 54.46 -12.40 -21.46
N ILE A 11 54.98 -13.44 -20.81
CA ILE A 11 54.14 -14.45 -20.15
C ILE A 11 53.29 -13.83 -19.05
N LEU A 12 53.85 -12.95 -18.22
CA LEU A 12 53.10 -12.26 -17.18
C LEU A 12 52.01 -11.35 -17.75
N ALA A 13 52.26 -10.67 -18.87
CA ALA A 13 51.28 -9.84 -19.57
C ALA A 13 50.11 -10.66 -20.16
N VAL A 14 50.36 -11.88 -20.64
CA VAL A 14 49.32 -12.78 -21.16
C VAL A 14 48.46 -13.38 -20.04
N PHE A 15 49.01 -13.61 -18.86
CA PHE A 15 48.24 -14.05 -17.68
C PHE A 15 47.39 -12.93 -17.06
N LEU A 16 47.76 -11.65 -17.24
CA LEU A 16 46.99 -10.52 -16.72
C LEU A 16 45.68 -10.26 -17.50
N THR A 17 45.56 -10.77 -18.74
CA THR A 17 44.34 -10.59 -19.55
C THR A 17 43.30 -11.70 -19.35
N THR A 18 43.66 -12.80 -18.67
CA THR A 18 42.74 -13.94 -18.42
C THR A 18 42.29 -14.04 -16.96
N ALA A 19 42.86 -13.25 -16.05
CA ALA A 19 42.57 -13.30 -14.62
C ALA A 19 41.40 -12.38 -14.17
N CYS A 20 40.91 -11.50 -15.05
CA CYS A 20 39.78 -10.62 -14.78
C CYS A 20 38.88 -10.53 -16.02
N SER A 21 38.09 -11.56 -16.32
CA SER A 21 36.91 -11.33 -17.16
C SER A 21 35.80 -10.81 -16.26
N GLU A 22 35.14 -9.72 -16.67
CA GLU A 22 33.92 -9.22 -16.01
C GLU A 22 32.87 -10.33 -15.91
N GLU A 23 32.76 -11.19 -16.93
CA GLU A 23 31.92 -12.39 -16.92
C GLU A 23 32.16 -13.30 -15.71
N THR A 24 33.42 -13.51 -15.31
CA THR A 24 33.70 -14.34 -14.12
C THR A 24 33.13 -13.65 -12.88
N PHE A 25 33.34 -12.34 -12.70
CA PHE A 25 32.80 -11.60 -11.56
C PHE A 25 31.28 -11.50 -11.54
N GLU A 26 30.64 -11.44 -12.72
CA GLU A 26 29.18 -11.50 -12.85
C GLU A 26 28.65 -12.88 -12.44
N GLU A 27 29.28 -13.98 -12.88
CA GLU A 27 28.88 -15.36 -12.52
C GLU A 27 29.03 -15.67 -11.02
N ILE A 28 30.13 -15.27 -10.36
CA ILE A 28 30.32 -15.50 -8.90
C ILE A 28 29.45 -14.60 -8.02
N ASN A 29 28.89 -13.51 -8.56
CA ASN A 29 27.94 -12.65 -7.85
C ASN A 29 26.48 -13.00 -8.10
N VAL A 30 26.18 -14.02 -8.90
CA VAL A 30 24.82 -14.57 -8.97
C VAL A 30 24.60 -15.39 -7.70
N ASP A 31 23.89 -14.80 -6.73
CA ASP A 31 23.47 -15.51 -5.52
C ASP A 31 22.53 -16.66 -5.94
N PRO A 32 22.93 -17.94 -5.76
CA PRO A 32 22.13 -19.09 -6.21
C PRO A 32 20.82 -19.26 -5.40
N THR A 33 20.60 -18.46 -4.35
CA THR A 33 19.36 -18.40 -3.58
C THR A 33 18.47 -17.20 -3.94
N GLN A 34 18.99 -16.26 -4.74
CA GLN A 34 18.21 -15.14 -5.25
C GLN A 34 17.35 -15.62 -6.42
N LEU A 35 16.03 -15.55 -6.27
CA LEU A 35 15.11 -15.77 -7.39
C LEU A 35 15.39 -14.69 -8.45
N SER A 36 16.01 -15.09 -9.57
CA SER A 36 16.37 -14.18 -10.66
C SER A 36 15.14 -13.63 -11.39
N GLU A 37 14.03 -14.37 -11.35
CA GLU A 37 12.71 -13.92 -11.78
C GLU A 37 11.65 -14.44 -10.80
N VAL A 38 10.76 -13.55 -10.36
CA VAL A 38 9.58 -13.90 -9.56
C VAL A 38 8.36 -13.82 -10.47
N ASP A 39 7.50 -14.84 -10.46
CA ASP A 39 6.27 -14.83 -11.24
C ASP A 39 5.30 -13.75 -10.76
N MET A 40 4.61 -13.09 -11.68
CA MET A 40 3.61 -12.05 -11.34
C MET A 40 2.48 -12.59 -10.44
N GLN A 41 2.10 -13.86 -10.59
CA GLN A 41 1.12 -14.54 -9.73
C GLN A 41 1.57 -14.65 -8.26
N LEU A 42 2.87 -14.51 -7.98
CA LEU A 42 3.44 -14.49 -6.62
C LEU A 42 3.69 -13.08 -6.12
N MET A 43 3.92 -12.12 -7.04
CA MET A 43 4.11 -10.70 -6.71
C MET A 43 2.80 -10.03 -6.29
N LEU A 44 1.70 -10.28 -7.01
CA LEU A 44 0.43 -9.62 -6.73
C LEU A 44 -0.14 -9.92 -5.32
N PRO A 45 -0.11 -11.17 -4.81
CA PRO A 45 -0.49 -11.45 -3.42
C PRO A 45 0.32 -10.66 -2.38
N GLU A 46 1.63 -10.52 -2.60
CA GLU A 46 2.52 -9.77 -1.70
C GLU A 46 2.15 -8.29 -1.67
N ILE A 47 1.93 -7.69 -2.85
CA ILE A 47 1.50 -6.30 -2.98
C ILE A 47 0.17 -6.07 -2.25
N GLN A 48 -0.82 -6.93 -2.49
CA GLN A 48 -2.15 -6.80 -1.88
C GLN A 48 -2.12 -7.00 -0.35
N SER A 49 -1.29 -7.93 0.13
CA SER A 49 -1.06 -8.16 1.55
C SER A 49 -0.39 -6.95 2.21
N GLN A 50 0.70 -6.43 1.64
CA GLN A 50 1.41 -5.27 2.17
C GLN A 50 0.54 -4.00 2.14
N PHE A 51 -0.16 -3.75 1.04
CA PHE A 51 -1.15 -2.67 0.91
C PHE A 51 -2.20 -2.75 2.02
N SER A 52 -2.78 -3.94 2.23
CA SER A 52 -3.82 -4.13 3.23
C SER A 52 -3.27 -3.99 4.64
N PHE A 53 -2.07 -4.52 4.91
CA PHE A 53 -1.38 -4.37 6.19
C PHE A 53 -1.17 -2.90 6.56
N ASN A 54 -0.81 -2.06 5.59
CA ASN A 54 -0.52 -0.65 5.81
C ASN A 54 -1.74 0.13 6.35
N LYS A 55 -2.97 -0.31 6.06
CA LYS A 55 -4.20 0.39 6.47
C LYS A 55 -4.43 0.42 7.98
N GLY A 56 -4.14 -0.67 8.70
CA GLY A 56 -4.25 -0.74 10.17
C GLY A 56 -2.96 -0.35 10.91
N ALA A 57 -1.88 -0.07 10.18
CA ALA A 57 -0.59 0.24 10.75
C ALA A 57 -0.55 1.67 11.32
N THR A 58 0.65 2.23 11.48
CA THR A 58 0.85 3.57 12.04
C THR A 58 -0.04 4.67 11.44
N PRO A 59 -0.20 4.84 10.11
CA PRO A 59 -1.05 5.91 9.56
C PRO A 59 -2.52 5.76 9.92
N GLY A 60 -3.08 4.55 9.87
CA GLY A 60 -4.49 4.30 10.22
C GLY A 60 -4.77 4.60 11.69
N ARG A 61 -3.89 4.13 12.59
CA ARG A 61 -3.99 4.41 14.03
C ARG A 61 -3.81 5.89 14.33
N MET A 62 -2.83 6.55 13.71
CA MET A 62 -2.60 7.99 13.88
C MET A 62 -3.79 8.82 13.37
N ALA A 63 -4.34 8.47 12.21
CA ALA A 63 -5.54 9.11 11.68
C ALA A 63 -6.72 8.94 12.65
N GLY A 64 -6.92 7.74 13.20
CA GLY A 64 -7.94 7.48 14.21
C GLY A 64 -7.74 8.29 15.50
N ILE A 65 -6.49 8.50 15.95
CA ILE A 65 -6.19 9.39 17.09
C ILE A 65 -6.51 10.84 16.76
N ILE A 66 -6.05 11.35 15.62
CA ILE A 66 -6.29 12.75 15.20
C ILE A 66 -7.79 13.02 15.01
N MET A 67 -8.54 12.04 14.49
CA MET A 67 -9.99 12.08 14.33
C MET A 67 -10.77 11.71 15.60
N GLN A 68 -10.08 11.47 16.73
CA GLN A 68 -10.66 11.14 18.04
C GLN A 68 -11.53 9.88 18.06
N GLN A 69 -11.29 8.95 17.12
CA GLN A 69 -11.83 7.59 17.14
C GLN A 69 -11.09 6.73 18.17
N TYR A 70 -9.77 6.94 18.26
CA TYR A 70 -8.92 6.30 19.25
C TYR A 70 -8.30 7.33 20.19
N GLU A 71 -7.89 6.85 21.35
CA GLU A 71 -7.14 7.61 22.34
C GLU A 71 -5.93 6.79 22.78
N GLY A 72 -4.78 7.44 22.91
CA GLY A 72 -3.57 6.81 23.40
C GLY A 72 -3.61 6.67 24.91
N PHE A 73 -3.47 5.44 25.39
CA PHE A 73 -3.57 5.10 26.81
C PHE A 73 -2.21 4.91 27.48
N ASP A 74 -1.22 4.44 26.71
CA ASP A 74 0.15 4.25 27.21
C ASP A 74 1.21 4.47 26.11
N ALA A 75 2.47 4.57 26.53
CA ALA A 75 3.65 4.77 25.68
C ALA A 75 3.54 6.01 24.76
N GLN A 76 4.05 5.92 23.54
CA GLN A 76 4.05 7.02 22.56
C GLN A 76 2.64 7.46 22.11
N GLN A 77 1.62 6.60 22.25
CA GLN A 77 0.26 6.95 21.79
C GLN A 77 -0.34 8.09 22.64
N VAL A 78 0.01 8.17 23.93
CA VAL A 78 -0.39 9.28 24.82
C VAL A 78 0.08 10.63 24.27
N GLN A 79 1.32 10.67 23.79
CA GLN A 79 1.89 11.88 23.17
C GLN A 79 1.15 12.23 21.87
N TYR A 80 0.81 11.24 21.05
CA TYR A 80 0.09 11.48 19.79
C TYR A 80 -1.32 12.06 20.01
N THR A 81 -2.00 11.67 21.10
CA THR A 81 -3.31 12.21 21.49
C THR A 81 -3.26 13.71 21.79
N THR A 82 -2.09 14.21 22.21
CA THR A 82 -1.86 15.65 22.45
C THR A 82 -1.08 16.32 21.31
N TYR A 83 -1.04 15.67 20.14
CA TYR A 83 -0.36 16.13 18.92
C TYR A 83 1.16 16.31 19.05
N ILE A 84 1.77 15.67 20.04
CA ILE A 84 3.22 15.56 20.15
C ILE A 84 3.64 14.37 19.27
N ILE A 85 3.74 14.62 17.97
CA ILE A 85 4.12 13.63 16.96
C ILE A 85 5.58 13.83 16.58
N GLY A 86 6.43 12.87 16.93
CA GLY A 86 7.85 12.89 16.62
C GLY A 86 8.13 12.82 15.11
N GLN A 87 9.24 13.41 14.67
CA GLN A 87 9.66 13.39 13.26
C GLN A 87 9.87 11.97 12.71
N ASP A 88 10.16 11.03 13.60
CA ASP A 88 10.39 9.62 13.32
C ASP A 88 9.13 8.76 13.30
N ALA A 89 7.97 9.30 13.74
CA ALA A 89 6.72 8.54 13.88
C ALA A 89 6.31 7.85 12.57
N PHE A 90 6.60 8.46 11.43
CA PHE A 90 6.28 7.93 10.10
C PHE A 90 7.48 7.40 9.32
N ASN A 91 8.68 7.35 9.89
CA ASN A 91 9.88 6.92 9.16
C ASN A 91 9.75 5.50 8.60
N ASN A 92 9.24 4.56 9.39
CA ASN A 92 9.07 3.18 8.94
C ASN A 92 7.98 3.07 7.87
N TYR A 93 6.89 3.82 8.02
CA TYR A 93 5.83 3.87 7.02
C TYR A 93 6.34 4.42 5.69
N TRP A 94 6.95 5.61 5.73
CA TRP A 94 7.53 6.26 4.56
C TRP A 94 8.57 5.37 3.85
N ARG A 95 9.54 4.84 4.60
CA ARG A 95 10.65 4.08 4.02
C ARG A 95 10.20 2.70 3.60
N PHE A 96 9.73 1.89 4.55
CA PHE A 96 9.58 0.44 4.36
C PHE A 96 8.20 0.05 3.86
N ALA A 97 7.14 0.74 4.28
CA ALA A 97 5.79 0.41 3.84
C ALA A 97 5.49 0.98 2.44
N MET A 98 5.97 2.19 2.16
CA MET A 98 5.66 2.93 0.93
C MET A 98 6.76 2.79 -0.13
N TYR A 99 7.85 3.58 -0.04
CA TYR A 99 8.80 3.75 -1.14
C TYR A 99 9.68 2.53 -1.42
N THR A 100 10.09 1.78 -0.38
CA THR A 100 10.78 0.50 -0.58
C THR A 100 9.84 -0.70 -0.43
N GLY A 101 8.57 -0.45 -0.12
CA GLY A 101 7.52 -1.46 0.01
C GLY A 101 6.59 -1.42 -1.19
N VAL A 102 5.30 -1.18 -0.94
CA VAL A 102 4.21 -1.35 -1.92
C VAL A 102 4.44 -0.58 -3.22
N LEU A 103 4.95 0.66 -3.18
CA LEU A 103 5.18 1.46 -4.39
C LEU A 103 6.27 0.84 -5.26
N ARG A 104 7.36 0.35 -4.65
CA ARG A 104 8.42 -0.35 -5.37
C ARG A 104 7.90 -1.68 -5.94
N SER A 105 7.18 -2.47 -5.15
CA SER A 105 6.63 -3.75 -5.62
C SER A 105 5.68 -3.56 -6.79
N CYS A 106 4.79 -2.56 -6.74
CA CYS A 106 3.93 -2.21 -7.87
C CYS A 106 4.75 -1.79 -9.10
N LYS A 107 5.80 -0.97 -8.95
CA LYS A 107 6.65 -0.55 -10.09
C LYS A 107 7.30 -1.76 -10.77
N VAL A 108 7.87 -2.68 -9.99
CA VAL A 108 8.49 -3.90 -10.53
C VAL A 108 7.44 -4.77 -11.22
N LEU A 109 6.24 -4.91 -10.66
CA LEU A 109 5.15 -5.66 -11.30
C LEU A 109 4.73 -5.02 -12.63
N MET A 110 4.61 -3.68 -12.67
CA MET A 110 4.26 -2.95 -13.90
C MET A 110 5.32 -3.12 -15.00
N ASP A 111 6.61 -3.07 -14.65
CA ASP A 111 7.69 -3.26 -15.62
C ASP A 111 7.66 -4.67 -16.21
N LYS A 112 7.54 -5.70 -15.36
CA LYS A 112 7.42 -7.09 -15.81
C LYS A 112 6.16 -7.33 -16.65
N ALA A 113 5.03 -6.76 -16.23
CA ALA A 113 3.78 -6.83 -16.98
C ALA A 113 3.88 -6.20 -18.37
N ALA A 114 4.63 -5.10 -18.51
CA ALA A 114 4.87 -4.45 -19.79
C ALA A 114 5.75 -5.32 -20.72
N GLU A 115 6.78 -5.98 -20.17
CA GLU A 115 7.65 -6.89 -20.92
C GLU A 115 6.87 -8.12 -21.45
N GLU A 116 5.96 -8.66 -20.64
CA GLU A 116 5.18 -9.86 -20.98
C GLU A 116 3.82 -9.57 -21.65
N GLY A 117 3.43 -8.31 -21.80
CA GLY A 117 2.12 -7.93 -22.34
C GLY A 117 0.93 -8.32 -21.44
N ALA A 118 1.16 -8.43 -20.14
CA ALA A 118 0.18 -8.85 -19.15
C ALA A 118 -0.55 -7.65 -18.53
N THR A 119 -1.39 -7.01 -19.36
CA THR A 119 -2.09 -5.76 -19.02
C THR A 119 -2.96 -5.87 -17.76
N PHE A 120 -3.47 -7.06 -17.40
CA PHE A 120 -4.17 -7.26 -16.13
C PHE A 120 -3.32 -6.85 -14.92
N TYR A 121 -2.09 -7.39 -14.80
CA TYR A 121 -1.23 -7.10 -13.64
C TYR A 121 -0.79 -5.64 -13.61
N SER A 122 -0.48 -5.05 -14.76
CA SER A 122 -0.18 -3.62 -14.88
C SER A 122 -1.35 -2.76 -14.40
N GLY A 123 -2.57 -3.07 -14.84
CA GLY A 123 -3.79 -2.39 -14.42
C GLY A 123 -4.01 -2.44 -12.91
N VAL A 124 -3.97 -3.64 -12.32
CA VAL A 124 -4.14 -3.81 -10.87
C VAL A 124 -3.04 -3.08 -10.07
N ALA A 125 -1.78 -3.19 -10.51
CA ALA A 125 -0.66 -2.51 -9.86
C ALA A 125 -0.82 -0.98 -9.88
N LYS A 126 -1.31 -0.41 -10.99
CA LYS A 126 -1.63 1.01 -11.13
C LYS A 126 -2.78 1.43 -10.20
N VAL A 127 -3.84 0.62 -10.06
CA VAL A 127 -4.93 0.91 -9.09
C VAL A 127 -4.38 1.02 -7.66
N ILE A 128 -3.59 0.04 -7.23
CA ILE A 128 -3.00 0.00 -5.89
C ILE A 128 -2.04 1.19 -5.71
N MET A 129 -1.12 1.40 -6.66
CA MET A 129 -0.13 2.48 -6.60
C MET A 129 -0.79 3.87 -6.56
N ALA A 130 -1.85 4.09 -7.34
CA ALA A 130 -2.60 5.33 -7.32
C ALA A 130 -3.29 5.57 -5.96
N SER A 131 -3.86 4.52 -5.36
CA SER A 131 -4.43 4.59 -4.01
C SER A 131 -3.38 5.00 -2.97
N GLU A 132 -2.20 4.40 -3.03
CA GLU A 132 -1.12 4.67 -2.07
C GLU A 132 -0.52 6.07 -2.25
N TYR A 133 -0.32 6.55 -3.48
CA TYR A 133 0.11 7.93 -3.72
C TYR A 133 -0.94 8.95 -3.29
N GLY A 134 -2.22 8.69 -3.55
CA GLY A 134 -3.32 9.54 -3.09
C GLY A 134 -3.38 9.62 -1.57
N LEU A 135 -3.15 8.49 -0.87
CA LEU A 135 -3.05 8.46 0.58
C LEU A 135 -1.83 9.23 1.08
N LEU A 136 -0.65 8.97 0.53
CA LEU A 136 0.60 9.65 0.90
C LEU A 136 0.48 11.17 0.78
N THR A 137 0.05 11.68 -0.37
CA THR A 137 -0.06 13.12 -0.56
C THR A 137 -1.12 13.74 0.34
N SER A 138 -2.18 13.00 0.70
CA SER A 138 -3.18 13.48 1.66
C SER A 138 -2.62 13.66 3.08
N PHE A 139 -1.62 12.84 3.49
CA PHE A 139 -0.94 12.98 4.78
C PHE A 139 0.17 14.03 4.77
N PHE A 140 1.01 14.03 3.73
CA PHE A 140 2.28 14.76 3.73
C PHE A 140 2.30 16.01 2.86
N GLY A 141 1.30 16.21 2.00
CA GLY A 141 1.33 17.26 0.99
C GLY A 141 2.23 16.87 -0.17
N ASP A 142 3.23 17.71 -0.43
CA ASP A 142 4.21 17.48 -1.49
C ASP A 142 5.05 16.24 -1.19
N ILE A 143 5.27 15.38 -2.19
CA ILE A 143 5.98 14.10 -2.04
C ILE A 143 6.79 13.75 -3.30
N PRO A 144 7.84 12.91 -3.20
CA PRO A 144 8.46 12.32 -4.38
C PRO A 144 7.46 11.49 -5.20
N TYR A 145 7.20 11.88 -6.45
CA TYR A 145 6.24 11.21 -7.33
C TYR A 145 6.82 10.96 -8.73
N SER A 146 6.87 11.98 -9.60
CA SER A 146 7.28 11.83 -11.01
C SER A 146 8.72 11.38 -11.21
N GLN A 147 9.58 11.68 -10.23
CA GLN A 147 10.99 11.32 -10.23
C GLN A 147 11.33 10.17 -9.27
N ALA A 148 10.32 9.62 -8.57
CA ALA A 148 10.50 8.53 -7.63
C ALA A 148 10.70 7.19 -8.35
N LEU A 149 11.23 6.21 -7.61
CA LEU A 149 11.36 4.81 -8.05
C LEU A 149 12.23 4.58 -9.31
N LEU A 150 13.07 5.55 -9.68
CA LEU A 150 14.06 5.41 -10.77
C LEU A 150 15.35 4.69 -10.35
N GLY A 151 15.37 4.09 -9.16
CA GLY A 151 16.52 3.35 -8.64
C GLY A 151 17.80 4.19 -8.61
N THR A 152 18.88 3.67 -9.19
CA THR A 152 20.18 4.34 -9.24
C THR A 152 20.26 5.52 -10.20
N GLU A 153 19.28 5.66 -11.11
CA GLU A 153 19.23 6.79 -12.04
C GLU A 153 18.86 8.10 -11.34
N ASN A 154 18.13 8.01 -10.22
CA ASN A 154 17.84 9.17 -9.39
C ASN A 154 17.79 8.85 -7.89
N LEU A 155 18.91 9.11 -7.22
CA LEU A 155 19.05 8.90 -5.77
C LEU A 155 18.43 10.04 -4.93
N LYS A 156 18.01 11.14 -5.56
CA LYS A 156 17.49 12.34 -4.89
C LYS A 156 16.25 12.87 -5.62
N PRO A 157 15.15 12.12 -5.63
CA PRO A 157 13.93 12.56 -6.29
C PRO A 157 13.42 13.86 -5.67
N ALA A 158 13.05 14.81 -6.53
CA ALA A 158 12.39 16.03 -6.08
C ALA A 158 11.00 15.73 -5.51
N TYR A 159 10.52 16.63 -4.67
CA TYR A 159 9.15 16.60 -4.16
C TYR A 159 8.27 17.32 -5.16
N ASP A 160 7.26 16.61 -5.67
CA ASP A 160 6.25 17.18 -6.53
C ASP A 160 5.16 17.80 -5.68
N LYS A 161 4.53 18.86 -6.20
CA LYS A 161 3.42 19.52 -5.50
C LYS A 161 2.25 18.56 -5.34
N GLN A 162 1.55 18.62 -4.21
CA GLN A 162 0.34 17.84 -3.97
C GLN A 162 -0.67 17.92 -5.13
N GLU A 163 -0.84 19.11 -5.74
CA GLU A 163 -1.70 19.30 -6.91
C GLU A 163 -1.29 18.42 -8.11
N ASP A 164 0.01 18.35 -8.39
CA ASP A 164 0.54 17.56 -9.51
C ASP A 164 0.50 16.07 -9.19
N VAL A 165 0.65 15.69 -7.92
CA VAL A 165 0.45 14.31 -7.46
C VAL A 165 -1.01 13.88 -7.64
N TYR A 166 -1.99 14.69 -7.24
CA TYR A 166 -3.41 14.36 -7.46
C TYR A 166 -3.77 14.22 -8.95
N LYS A 167 -3.22 15.09 -9.82
CA LYS A 167 -3.36 14.93 -11.28
C LYS A 167 -2.74 13.63 -11.76
N GLY A 168 -1.55 13.29 -11.25
CA GLY A 168 -0.88 12.04 -11.52
C GLY A 168 -1.69 10.82 -11.09
N VAL A 169 -2.30 10.85 -9.90
CA VAL A 169 -3.19 9.79 -9.39
C VAL A 169 -4.40 9.60 -10.32
N GLN A 170 -5.05 10.68 -10.75
CA GLN A 170 -6.19 10.59 -11.68
C GLN A 170 -5.78 9.98 -13.03
N ALA A 171 -4.62 10.38 -13.57
CA ALA A 171 -4.08 9.86 -14.82
C ALA A 171 -3.67 8.37 -14.69
N MET A 172 -3.03 8.00 -13.57
CA MET A 172 -2.66 6.61 -13.31
C MET A 172 -3.89 5.70 -13.22
N LEU A 173 -5.00 6.20 -12.67
CA LEU A 173 -6.28 5.48 -12.66
C LEU A 173 -6.91 5.38 -14.06
N ASP A 174 -6.76 6.39 -14.92
CA ASP A 174 -7.17 6.28 -16.33
C ASP A 174 -6.37 5.20 -17.08
N ASP A 175 -5.05 5.19 -16.89
CA ASP A 175 -4.18 4.16 -17.47
C ASP A 175 -4.53 2.77 -16.93
N ALA A 176 -4.87 2.66 -15.63
CA ALA A 176 -5.32 1.42 -15.04
C ALA A 176 -6.61 0.90 -15.69
N ILE A 177 -7.60 1.77 -15.89
CA ILE A 177 -8.86 1.45 -16.56
C ILE A 177 -8.60 0.97 -18.01
N SER A 178 -7.69 1.63 -18.72
CA SER A 178 -7.32 1.22 -20.09
C SER A 178 -6.67 -0.16 -20.13
N ASP A 179 -5.73 -0.43 -19.21
CA ASP A 179 -5.05 -1.72 -19.11
C ASP A 179 -6.02 -2.85 -18.74
N LEU A 180 -6.89 -2.61 -17.75
CA LEU A 180 -7.91 -3.58 -17.31
C LEU A 180 -8.96 -3.85 -18.38
N GLY A 181 -9.30 -2.84 -19.21
CA GLY A 181 -10.17 -3.02 -20.37
C GLY A 181 -9.58 -3.96 -21.43
N SER A 182 -8.25 -4.09 -21.49
CA SER A 182 -7.59 -5.14 -22.28
C SER A 182 -7.54 -6.46 -21.52
N GLY A 183 -7.18 -6.42 -20.22
CA GLY A 183 -7.32 -7.52 -19.27
C GLY A 183 -6.51 -8.79 -19.61
N THR A 184 -5.44 -8.66 -20.40
CA THR A 184 -4.65 -9.81 -20.90
C THR A 184 -3.62 -10.30 -19.88
N GLY A 185 -3.25 -11.58 -20.00
CA GLY A 185 -2.08 -12.15 -19.30
C GLY A 185 -2.28 -12.47 -17.81
N TYR A 186 -3.51 -12.45 -17.29
CA TYR A 186 -3.77 -12.95 -15.94
C TYR A 186 -3.40 -14.44 -15.82
N ALA A 187 -2.69 -14.78 -14.75
CA ALA A 187 -2.21 -16.14 -14.48
C ALA A 187 -2.42 -16.60 -13.03
N GLY A 188 -3.14 -15.83 -12.21
CA GLY A 188 -3.39 -16.14 -10.79
C GLY A 188 -2.90 -15.06 -9.83
N GLY A 189 -3.08 -15.29 -8.54
CA GLY A 189 -2.50 -14.44 -7.48
C GLY A 189 -3.28 -13.16 -7.14
N ASP A 190 -4.46 -12.95 -7.74
CA ASP A 190 -5.35 -11.88 -7.29
C ASP A 190 -6.22 -12.36 -6.13
N LEU A 191 -5.93 -11.89 -4.92
CA LEU A 191 -6.63 -12.28 -3.69
C LEU A 191 -7.88 -11.43 -3.41
N ILE A 192 -8.18 -10.42 -4.23
CA ILE A 192 -9.32 -9.52 -4.02
C ILE A 192 -10.48 -9.89 -4.95
N PHE A 193 -10.20 -10.08 -6.24
CA PHE A 193 -11.23 -10.32 -7.25
C PHE A 193 -10.97 -11.55 -8.14
N ASP A 194 -9.97 -12.38 -7.80
CA ASP A 194 -9.67 -13.63 -8.52
C ASP A 194 -9.54 -13.44 -10.06
N GLY A 195 -8.97 -12.31 -10.49
CA GLY A 195 -8.77 -12.02 -11.91
C GLY A 195 -9.89 -11.24 -12.59
N ASP A 196 -10.93 -10.81 -11.87
CA ASP A 196 -12.02 -10.01 -12.45
C ASP A 196 -11.56 -8.56 -12.74
N ALA A 197 -11.21 -8.31 -14.00
CA ALA A 197 -10.77 -7.00 -14.48
C ALA A 197 -11.87 -5.94 -14.45
N ASP A 198 -13.14 -6.32 -14.58
CA ASP A 198 -14.28 -5.39 -14.53
C ASP A 198 -14.49 -4.89 -13.09
N ALA A 199 -14.33 -5.78 -12.10
CA ALA A 199 -14.37 -5.42 -10.68
C ALA A 199 -13.23 -4.45 -10.30
N TRP A 200 -12.03 -4.68 -10.83
CA TRP A 200 -10.91 -3.74 -10.69
C TRP A 200 -11.17 -2.40 -11.39
N THR A 201 -11.82 -2.41 -12.56
CA THR A 201 -12.19 -1.19 -13.29
C THR A 201 -13.20 -0.35 -12.49
N LYS A 202 -14.23 -0.98 -11.94
CA LYS A 202 -15.19 -0.33 -11.02
C LYS A 202 -14.50 0.23 -9.78
N THR A 203 -13.53 -0.50 -9.23
CA THR A 203 -12.71 -0.03 -8.10
C THR A 203 -11.90 1.21 -8.48
N ALA A 204 -11.30 1.25 -9.68
CA ALA A 204 -10.58 2.41 -10.16
C ALA A 204 -11.49 3.65 -10.27
N TYR A 205 -12.71 3.50 -10.80
CA TYR A 205 -13.70 4.59 -10.83
C TYR A 205 -14.10 5.10 -9.43
N ALA A 206 -14.29 4.20 -8.47
CA ALA A 206 -14.56 4.58 -7.09
C ALA A 206 -13.40 5.38 -6.47
N LEU A 207 -12.15 4.98 -6.73
CA LEU A 207 -10.97 5.73 -6.28
C LEU A 207 -10.83 7.08 -6.99
N LYS A 208 -11.12 7.17 -8.29
CA LYS A 208 -11.18 8.45 -9.00
C LYS A 208 -12.18 9.38 -8.33
N ALA A 209 -13.35 8.88 -7.94
CA ALA A 209 -14.36 9.65 -7.21
C ALA A 209 -13.85 10.12 -5.83
N ARG A 210 -13.24 9.24 -5.02
CA ARG A 210 -12.61 9.62 -3.74
C ARG A 210 -11.63 10.79 -3.91
N TYR A 211 -10.66 10.64 -4.81
CA TYR A 211 -9.62 11.66 -4.96
C TYR A 211 -10.10 12.92 -5.66
N GLN A 212 -11.16 12.84 -6.47
CA GLN A 212 -11.83 14.03 -7.00
C GLN A 212 -12.55 14.79 -5.87
N MET A 213 -13.18 14.09 -4.92
CA MET A 213 -13.84 14.72 -3.78
C MET A 213 -12.86 15.49 -2.89
N HIS A 214 -11.60 15.03 -2.77
CA HIS A 214 -10.56 15.78 -2.05
C HIS A 214 -10.33 17.19 -2.62
N LEU A 215 -10.62 17.39 -3.91
CA LEU A 215 -10.46 18.67 -4.61
C LEU A 215 -11.69 19.57 -4.51
N GLN A 216 -12.78 19.16 -3.84
CA GLN A 216 -14.05 19.91 -3.78
C GLN A 216 -13.91 21.38 -3.32
N LYS A 217 -12.96 21.68 -2.44
CA LYS A 217 -12.70 23.06 -1.97
C LYS A 217 -11.71 23.84 -2.85
N ARG A 218 -11.30 23.28 -3.99
CA ARG A 218 -10.33 23.86 -4.95
C ARG A 218 -10.88 23.90 -6.37
N GLU A 219 -11.75 22.94 -6.71
CA GLU A 219 -12.35 22.80 -8.03
C GLU A 219 -13.88 22.90 -7.94
N GLY A 220 -14.47 23.90 -8.57
CA GLY A 220 -15.91 24.19 -8.44
C GLY A 220 -16.82 23.11 -9.05
N ASN A 221 -16.31 22.25 -9.92
CA ASN A 221 -17.06 21.17 -10.57
C ASN A 221 -16.79 19.77 -9.99
N ALA A 222 -15.98 19.66 -8.92
CA ALA A 222 -15.58 18.36 -8.38
C ALA A 222 -16.78 17.48 -8.01
N ALA A 223 -17.80 18.00 -7.32
CA ALA A 223 -19.00 17.24 -6.98
C ALA A 223 -19.72 16.64 -8.21
N SER A 224 -19.90 17.41 -9.28
CA SER A 224 -20.51 16.87 -10.52
C SER A 224 -19.65 15.81 -11.19
N THR A 225 -18.32 15.97 -11.14
CA THR A 225 -17.38 14.97 -11.65
C THR A 225 -17.44 13.70 -10.81
N VAL A 226 -17.53 13.81 -9.48
CA VAL A 226 -17.70 12.67 -8.56
C VAL A 226 -18.94 11.86 -8.94
N LEU A 227 -20.11 12.50 -9.07
CA LEU A 227 -21.34 11.80 -9.46
C LEU A 227 -21.22 11.08 -10.80
N THR A 228 -20.51 11.68 -11.76
CA THR A 228 -20.25 11.06 -13.08
C THR A 228 -19.37 9.81 -12.93
N LEU A 229 -18.31 9.89 -12.12
CA LEU A 229 -17.40 8.78 -11.87
C LEU A 229 -18.09 7.64 -11.12
N LEU A 230 -18.94 7.95 -10.15
CA LEU A 230 -19.70 6.96 -9.39
C LEU A 230 -20.68 6.17 -10.27
N GLY A 231 -21.15 6.74 -11.38
CA GLY A 231 -21.96 6.02 -12.37
C GLY A 231 -21.25 4.81 -13.02
N SER A 232 -19.93 4.73 -12.91
CA SER A 232 -19.11 3.59 -13.36
C SER A 232 -18.46 2.82 -12.21
N ALA A 233 -18.71 3.21 -10.96
CA ALA A 233 -18.20 2.52 -9.78
C ALA A 233 -19.06 1.29 -9.44
N PHE A 234 -18.60 0.51 -8.45
CA PHE A 234 -19.37 -0.61 -7.92
C PHE A 234 -20.56 -0.13 -7.09
N THR A 235 -21.62 -0.94 -7.03
CA THR A 235 -22.94 -0.52 -6.52
C THR A 235 -23.48 -1.39 -5.40
N SER A 236 -22.68 -2.34 -4.90
CA SER A 236 -23.09 -3.27 -3.86
C SER A 236 -21.91 -3.69 -2.98
N LEU A 237 -22.24 -4.29 -1.84
CA LEU A 237 -21.24 -4.88 -0.93
C LEU A 237 -20.48 -6.07 -1.55
N ASP A 238 -21.12 -6.81 -2.46
CA ASP A 238 -20.53 -8.00 -3.10
C ASP A 238 -19.43 -7.62 -4.11
N GLU A 239 -19.49 -6.40 -4.64
CA GLU A 239 -18.50 -5.84 -5.56
C GLU A 239 -17.38 -5.06 -4.84
N GLN A 240 -17.41 -5.00 -3.51
CA GLN A 240 -16.45 -4.24 -2.71
C GLN A 240 -15.04 -4.88 -2.79
N PRO A 241 -13.96 -4.10 -3.02
CA PRO A 241 -12.59 -4.59 -3.11
C PRO A 241 -12.04 -4.98 -1.73
N ASN A 242 -12.42 -6.16 -1.29
CA ASN A 242 -12.15 -6.71 0.02
C ASN A 242 -10.89 -7.57 0.03
N PHE A 243 -10.00 -7.29 0.97
CA PHE A 243 -8.88 -8.17 1.28
C PHE A 243 -9.07 -8.78 2.67
N THR A 244 -8.82 -10.08 2.82
CA THR A 244 -8.93 -10.77 4.10
C THR A 244 -7.63 -11.54 4.37
N PHE A 245 -7.02 -11.30 5.52
CA PHE A 245 -5.87 -12.08 5.97
C PHE A 245 -6.31 -13.50 6.37
N GLY A 246 -5.39 -14.46 6.26
CA GLY A 246 -5.66 -15.83 6.68
C GLY A 246 -5.74 -15.93 8.22
N THR A 247 -6.16 -17.09 8.72
CA THR A 247 -6.25 -17.36 10.17
C THR A 247 -5.18 -18.31 10.67
N GLY A 248 -4.24 -18.71 9.80
CA GLY A 248 -3.11 -19.57 10.15
C GLY A 248 -1.90 -18.77 10.60
N ILE A 249 -1.00 -19.42 11.34
CA ILE A 249 0.24 -18.80 11.82
C ILE A 249 1.03 -18.21 10.65
N GLY A 250 1.31 -16.90 10.71
CA GLY A 250 2.13 -16.19 9.74
C GLY A 250 1.36 -15.66 8.53
N ILE A 251 0.05 -15.92 8.45
CA ILE A 251 -0.86 -15.30 7.47
C ILE A 251 -2.00 -14.52 8.14
N ASP A 252 -2.11 -14.60 9.48
CA ASP A 252 -2.92 -13.78 10.38
C ASP A 252 -2.27 -12.42 10.64
N ASN A 253 -2.29 -11.58 9.61
CA ASN A 253 -1.45 -10.39 9.55
C ASN A 253 -2.23 -9.07 9.47
N TRP A 254 -3.46 -9.02 10.00
CA TRP A 254 -4.16 -7.74 10.11
C TRP A 254 -3.50 -6.85 11.17
N SER A 255 -2.96 -5.70 10.75
CA SER A 255 -2.04 -4.90 11.57
C SER A 255 -2.70 -4.21 12.78
N LEU A 256 -4.00 -3.93 12.74
CA LEU A 256 -4.71 -3.38 13.91
C LEU A 256 -4.91 -4.44 15.01
N ASP A 257 -5.27 -5.67 14.62
CA ASP A 257 -5.35 -6.81 15.55
C ASP A 257 -3.97 -7.14 16.12
N GLN A 258 -2.94 -7.24 15.27
CA GLN A 258 -1.57 -7.48 15.74
C GLN A 258 -1.11 -6.41 16.73
N PHE A 259 -1.43 -5.13 16.49
CA PHE A 259 -1.10 -4.09 17.44
C PHE A 259 -1.82 -4.29 18.79
N GLY A 260 -3.08 -4.72 18.80
CA GLY A 260 -3.83 -5.06 20.00
C GLY A 260 -3.23 -6.24 20.78
N VAL A 261 -2.74 -7.26 20.07
CA VAL A 261 -2.07 -8.44 20.65
C VAL A 261 -0.69 -8.09 21.22
N GLU A 262 0.14 -7.38 20.44
CA GLU A 262 1.54 -7.10 20.79
C GLU A 262 1.70 -5.93 21.77
N ARG A 263 0.79 -4.96 21.72
CA ARG A 263 0.81 -3.72 22.50
C ARG A 263 -0.53 -3.49 23.20
N PRO A 264 -0.98 -4.46 24.02
CA PRO A 264 -2.29 -4.39 24.66
C PRO A 264 -2.40 -3.12 25.50
N GLN A 265 -3.57 -2.50 25.47
CA GLN A 265 -3.90 -1.30 26.26
C GLN A 265 -2.96 -0.12 26.02
N THR A 266 -2.24 -0.03 24.89
CA THR A 266 -1.52 1.20 24.52
C THR A 266 -2.40 2.18 23.74
N LEU A 267 -3.47 1.67 23.13
CA LEU A 267 -4.50 2.42 22.39
C LEU A 267 -5.87 1.93 22.89
N ILE A 268 -6.80 2.85 23.05
CA ILE A 268 -8.19 2.59 23.46
C ILE A 268 -9.16 3.37 22.56
N MET A 269 -10.46 3.21 22.78
CA MET A 269 -11.47 4.01 22.08
C MET A 269 -11.48 5.44 22.64
N GLY A 270 -11.48 6.42 21.75
CA GLY A 270 -11.59 7.82 22.15
C GLY A 270 -12.99 8.16 22.62
N GLN A 271 -13.10 8.92 23.72
CA GLN A 271 -14.39 9.22 24.33
C GLN A 271 -15.37 9.93 23.37
N TYR A 272 -14.88 10.79 22.49
CA TYR A 272 -15.71 11.45 21.49
C TYR A 272 -16.45 10.45 20.58
N PHE A 273 -15.74 9.43 20.11
CA PHE A 273 -16.34 8.41 19.26
C PHE A 273 -17.21 7.43 20.05
N VAL A 274 -16.87 7.12 21.29
CA VAL A 274 -17.75 6.38 22.20
C VAL A 274 -19.09 7.10 22.33
N ASP A 275 -19.08 8.40 22.64
CA ASP A 275 -20.28 9.22 22.82
C ASP A 275 -21.13 9.26 21.54
N LEU A 276 -20.49 9.36 20.38
CA LEU A 276 -21.16 9.33 19.07
C LEU A 276 -21.90 8.00 18.82
N MET A 277 -21.37 6.90 19.36
CA MET A 277 -21.85 5.54 19.09
C MET A 277 -22.79 5.01 20.18
N MET A 278 -23.08 5.75 21.25
CA MET A 278 -23.83 5.22 22.40
C MET A 278 -25.19 4.62 22.05
N ASP A 279 -25.90 5.25 21.10
CA ASP A 279 -27.19 4.80 20.56
C ASP A 279 -27.06 4.11 19.17
N ASP A 280 -25.83 3.93 18.69
CA ASP A 280 -25.56 3.32 17.40
C ASP A 280 -25.53 1.79 17.51
N PRO A 281 -26.30 1.04 16.71
CA PRO A 281 -26.34 -0.42 16.78
C PRO A 281 -25.01 -1.08 16.43
N ARG A 282 -24.06 -0.34 15.83
CA ARG A 282 -22.73 -0.81 15.48
C ARG A 282 -21.74 -0.70 16.64
N ARG A 283 -22.09 -0.05 17.76
CA ARG A 283 -21.17 0.19 18.89
C ARG A 283 -20.41 -1.07 19.30
N ASP A 284 -21.16 -2.13 19.57
CA ASP A 284 -20.60 -3.39 20.07
C ASP A 284 -19.78 -4.16 19.00
N LEU A 285 -19.78 -3.70 17.74
CA LEU A 285 -18.90 -4.19 16.67
C LEU A 285 -17.54 -3.49 16.64
N PHE A 286 -17.44 -2.28 17.21
CA PHE A 286 -16.22 -1.49 17.25
C PHE A 286 -15.53 -1.52 18.61
N MET A 287 -16.31 -1.69 19.69
CA MET A 287 -15.80 -1.49 21.04
C MET A 287 -16.53 -2.32 22.09
N TYR A 288 -15.83 -2.62 23.18
CA TYR A 288 -16.41 -3.15 24.41
C TYR A 288 -15.90 -2.34 25.61
N THR A 289 -16.50 -2.53 26.79
CA THR A 289 -16.06 -1.88 28.03
C THR A 289 -15.88 -2.88 29.17
N ASP A 290 -14.89 -2.62 30.01
CA ASP A 290 -14.71 -3.30 31.31
C ASP A 290 -15.48 -2.61 32.45
N GLY A 291 -16.30 -1.60 32.13
CA GLY A 291 -17.03 -0.75 33.07
C GLY A 291 -16.32 0.56 33.41
N THR A 292 -15.07 0.75 32.98
CA THR A 292 -14.30 1.98 33.19
C THR A 292 -13.76 2.55 31.87
N THR A 293 -13.21 1.69 31.01
CA THR A 293 -12.56 2.08 29.77
C THR A 293 -13.21 1.36 28.59
N TRP A 294 -13.24 2.03 27.45
CA TRP A 294 -13.71 1.47 26.18
C TRP A 294 -12.52 1.03 25.34
N PHE A 295 -12.52 -0.23 24.92
CA PHE A 295 -11.41 -0.85 24.20
C PHE A 295 -11.85 -1.23 22.78
N TYR A 296 -10.92 -1.09 21.83
CA TYR A 296 -11.13 -1.50 20.45
C TYR A 296 -10.80 -2.99 20.21
N HIS A 297 -10.07 -3.63 21.12
CA HIS A 297 -9.50 -4.97 20.94
C HIS A 297 -9.53 -5.81 22.22
N GLU A 298 -9.89 -7.08 22.06
CA GLU A 298 -9.79 -8.13 23.06
C GLU A 298 -9.47 -9.46 22.38
N VAL A 299 -8.45 -10.15 22.86
CA VAL A 299 -8.04 -11.45 22.31
C VAL A 299 -9.19 -12.45 22.41
N GLY A 300 -9.60 -12.99 21.26
CA GLY A 300 -10.66 -13.99 21.17
C GLY A 300 -12.09 -13.42 21.13
N ASN A 301 -12.25 -12.09 21.14
CA ASN A 301 -13.57 -11.48 21.01
C ASN A 301 -13.97 -11.34 19.53
N SER A 302 -14.75 -12.30 19.05
CA SER A 302 -15.27 -12.31 17.68
C SER A 302 -16.37 -11.28 17.41
N GLY A 303 -16.80 -10.49 18.41
CA GLY A 303 -17.75 -9.40 18.23
C GLY A 303 -17.11 -8.16 17.61
N LEU A 304 -15.81 -7.95 17.80
CA LEU A 304 -15.09 -6.73 17.40
C LEU A 304 -14.62 -6.79 15.94
N VAL A 305 -15.55 -6.73 14.98
CA VAL A 305 -15.34 -7.11 13.56
C VAL A 305 -14.11 -6.49 12.86
N TYR A 306 -13.71 -5.27 13.23
CA TYR A 306 -12.56 -4.59 12.61
C TYR A 306 -11.22 -4.86 13.31
N ALA A 307 -11.25 -5.45 14.50
CA ALA A 307 -10.07 -5.70 15.32
C ALA A 307 -9.75 -7.21 15.43
N GLN A 308 -10.20 -8.01 14.47
CA GLN A 308 -9.91 -9.44 14.39
C GLN A 308 -8.85 -9.72 13.33
N SER A 309 -8.04 -10.75 13.52
CA SER A 309 -7.05 -11.19 12.53
C SER A 309 -7.67 -11.46 11.15
N ALA A 310 -8.88 -12.02 11.12
CA ALA A 310 -9.66 -12.31 9.92
C ALA A 310 -10.52 -11.14 9.42
N ALA A 311 -10.30 -9.91 9.92
CA ALA A 311 -11.08 -8.76 9.50
C ALA A 311 -10.94 -8.54 7.99
N THR A 312 -12.07 -8.32 7.33
CA THR A 312 -12.11 -7.98 5.91
C THR A 312 -11.90 -6.48 5.74
N ILE A 313 -10.86 -6.12 5.00
CA ILE A 313 -10.39 -4.74 4.84
C ILE A 313 -10.65 -4.27 3.41
N PRO A 314 -11.59 -3.35 3.19
CA PRO A 314 -11.81 -2.80 1.87
C PRO A 314 -10.71 -1.80 1.47
N MET A 315 -10.31 -1.83 0.20
CA MET A 315 -9.53 -0.75 -0.42
C MET A 315 -10.29 0.58 -0.37
N ILE A 316 -11.56 0.52 -0.79
CA ILE A 316 -12.60 1.55 -0.68
C ILE A 316 -13.92 0.82 -0.41
N SER A 317 -14.72 1.33 0.53
CA SER A 317 -15.95 0.63 0.93
C SER A 317 -17.16 1.08 0.11
N TYR A 318 -18.15 0.21 -0.04
CA TYR A 318 -19.44 0.59 -0.64
C TYR A 318 -20.16 1.66 0.18
N VAL A 319 -20.01 1.61 1.51
CA VAL A 319 -20.53 2.66 2.40
C VAL A 319 -19.91 4.01 2.08
N GLU A 320 -18.60 4.05 1.84
CA GLU A 320 -17.91 5.28 1.43
C GLU A 320 -18.37 5.77 0.06
N VAL A 321 -18.54 4.86 -0.91
CA VAL A 321 -19.12 5.22 -2.23
C VAL A 321 -20.48 5.89 -2.07
N ASN A 322 -21.35 5.36 -1.20
CA ASN A 322 -22.66 5.98 -0.91
C ASN A 322 -22.56 7.34 -0.20
N PHE A 323 -21.49 7.60 0.57
CA PHE A 323 -21.26 8.92 1.19
C PHE A 323 -20.64 9.93 0.21
N LEU A 324 -20.05 9.47 -0.89
CA LEU A 324 -19.54 10.32 -1.96
C LEU A 324 -20.65 10.79 -2.91
N GLU A 325 -21.73 10.00 -3.05
CA GLU A 325 -22.95 10.33 -3.82
C GLU A 325 -23.81 11.41 -3.13
#